data_AF-A0A385EQ01-F1
#
_entry.id   AF-A0A385EQ01-F1
#
_cell.length_a   1.000
_cell.length_b   1.000
_cell.length_c   1.000
_cell.angle_alpha   90.00
_cell.angle_beta   90.00
_cell.angle_gamma   90.00
#
_symmetry.space_group_name_H-M   'P 1'
#
loop_
_entity.id
_entity.type
_entity.pdbx_description
1 polymer ?
#
loop_
_entity_poly.entity_id
_entity_poly.type
_entity_poly.pdbx_seq_one_letter_code
_entity_poly.pdbx_strand_id
1 'polypeptide(L)'
;MAINIMEAFQQEPPQLDFIWPGFLAGTVGALVAPGATGKSFWALEAAMSIACSVAGGDVVNLKPQHTGRVVYLAGEDPEPALIRRVHAIGQHLNQGSPQKTEKIVR
;
A
#
# COMPACT_ATOMS: atom_id res chain seq x y z
N MET A 1 -8.52 25.12 9.77
CA MET A 1 -9.74 25.14 8.95
C MET A 1 -10.92 25.00 9.89
N ALA A 2 -11.99 25.79 9.74
CA ALA A 2 -13.18 25.69 10.58
C ALA A 2 -14.23 24.80 9.88
N ILE A 3 -14.97 24.01 10.65
CA ILE A 3 -16.04 23.15 10.13
C ILE A 3 -17.34 23.96 10.11
N ASN A 4 -18.04 23.97 8.98
CA ASN A 4 -19.37 24.55 8.87
C ASN A 4 -20.42 23.55 9.38
N ILE A 5 -20.90 23.77 10.61
CA ILE A 5 -21.85 22.86 11.28
C ILE A 5 -23.20 22.84 10.55
N MET A 6 -23.69 23.99 10.07
CA MET A 6 -24.99 24.07 9.41
C MET A 6 -25.00 23.26 8.11
N GLU A 7 -23.91 23.35 7.34
CA GLU A 7 -23.74 22.61 6.10
C GLU A 7 -23.65 21.10 6.34
N ALA A 8 -22.92 20.68 7.37
CA ALA A 8 -22.82 19.27 7.76
C ALA A 8 -24.16 18.63 8.20
N PHE A 9 -25.13 19.43 8.64
CA PHE A 9 -26.48 18.95 8.96
C PHE A 9 -27.39 18.84 7.74
N GLN A 10 -27.13 19.63 6.68
CA GLN A 10 -28.03 19.76 5.53
C GLN A 10 -27.58 18.95 4.32
N GLN A 11 -26.28 18.70 4.20
CA GLN A 11 -25.68 18.00 3.07
C GLN A 11 -25.16 16.64 3.52
N GLU A 12 -25.46 15.60 2.74
CA GLU A 12 -24.86 14.28 2.97
C GLU A 12 -23.34 14.37 2.74
N PRO A 13 -22.51 13.95 3.71
CA PRO A 13 -21.07 14.05 3.58
C PRO A 13 -20.54 13.12 2.48
N PRO A 14 -19.41 13.47 1.83
CA PRO A 14 -18.76 12.57 0.89
C PRO A 14 -18.38 11.26 1.57
N GLN A 15 -18.38 10.16 0.81
CA GLN A 15 -17.88 8.88 1.31
C GLN A 15 -16.41 8.99 1.68
N LEU A 16 -16.02 8.34 2.78
CA LEU A 16 -14.64 8.29 3.23
C LEU A 16 -13.80 7.47 2.24
N ASP A 17 -12.70 8.07 1.79
CA ASP A 17 -11.73 7.43 0.90
C ASP A 17 -10.74 6.60 1.72
N PHE A 18 -10.87 5.27 1.67
CA PHE A 18 -9.98 4.35 2.37
C PHE A 18 -8.97 3.75 1.40
N ILE A 19 -7.70 3.79 1.78
CA ILE A 19 -6.64 3.04 1.07
C ILE A 19 -6.98 1.56 1.11
N TRP A 20 -7.27 1.05 2.31
CA TRP A 20 -7.83 -0.27 2.61
C TRP A 20 -8.66 -0.17 3.90
N PRO A 21 -9.47 -1.19 4.27
CA PRO A 21 -10.35 -1.11 5.44
C PRO A 21 -9.61 -0.65 6.70
N GLY A 22 -10.04 0.48 7.26
CA GLY A 22 -9.48 1.07 8.47
C GLY A 22 -8.29 2.03 8.26
N PHE A 23 -7.83 2.27 7.03
CA PHE A 23 -6.77 3.25 6.76
C PHE A 23 -7.25 4.37 5.82
N LEU A 24 -7.64 5.49 6.40
CA LEU A 24 -8.19 6.64 5.70
C LEU A 24 -7.11 7.38 4.90
N ALA A 25 -7.39 7.69 3.64
CA ALA A 25 -6.50 8.50 2.80
C ALA A 25 -6.23 9.87 3.43
N GLY A 26 -5.01 10.39 3.21
CA GLY A 26 -4.56 11.67 3.78
C GLY A 26 -4.19 11.62 5.26
N THR A 27 -4.19 10.44 5.89
CA THR A 27 -3.73 10.23 7.27
C THR A 27 -2.37 9.53 7.32
N VAL A 28 -1.78 9.47 8.51
CA VAL A 28 -0.51 8.77 8.77
C VAL A 28 -0.78 7.55 9.65
N GLY A 29 -0.30 6.39 9.22
CA GLY A 29 -0.34 5.14 9.98
C GLY A 29 1.05 4.71 10.45
N ALA A 30 1.10 3.79 11.41
CA ALA A 30 2.33 3.20 11.90
C ALA A 30 2.25 1.67 11.91
N LEU A 31 3.28 1.01 11.40
CA LEU A 31 3.48 -0.43 11.52
C LEU A 31 4.56 -0.69 12.57
N VAL A 32 4.18 -1.27 13.70
CA VAL A 32 5.08 -1.51 14.83
C VAL A 32 5.15 -3.00 15.11
N ALA A 33 6.36 -3.54 15.14
CA ALA A 33 6.66 -4.91 15.56
C ALA A 33 8.16 -5.05 15.90
N PRO A 34 8.56 -6.06 16.68
CA PRO A 34 9.96 -6.36 16.97
C PRO A 34 10.84 -6.56 15.71
N GLY A 35 12.16 -6.49 15.88
CA GLY A 35 13.12 -6.83 14.82
C GLY A 35 12.89 -8.26 14.29
N ALA A 36 13.20 -8.47 13.01
CA ALA A 36 13.10 -9.78 12.34
C ALA A 36 11.69 -10.41 12.23
N THR A 37 10.61 -9.70 12.56
CA THR A 37 9.22 -10.22 12.43
C THR A 37 8.60 -10.01 11.05
N GLY A 38 9.38 -9.57 10.06
CA GLY A 38 8.90 -9.41 8.67
C GLY A 38 8.27 -8.05 8.34
N LYS A 39 8.35 -7.03 9.21
CA LYS A 39 7.79 -5.68 8.95
C LYS A 39 8.11 -5.12 7.57
N SER A 40 9.38 -5.10 7.18
CA SER A 40 9.79 -4.52 5.89
C SER A 40 9.27 -5.35 4.71
N PHE A 41 9.09 -6.66 4.90
CA PHE A 41 8.53 -7.54 3.88
C PHE A 41 7.03 -7.27 3.72
N TRP A 42 6.29 -7.26 4.84
CA TRP A 42 4.87 -6.94 4.84
C TRP A 42 4.59 -5.53 4.32
N ALA A 43 5.41 -4.53 4.69
CA ALA A 43 5.26 -3.16 4.20
C ALA A 43 5.48 -3.07 2.68
N LEU A 44 6.40 -3.85 2.12
CA LEU A 44 6.63 -3.93 0.69
C LEU A 44 5.45 -4.63 -0.02
N GLU A 45 4.91 -5.71 0.53
CA GLU A 45 3.71 -6.39 0.02
C GLU A 45 2.48 -5.50 0.07
N ALA A 46 2.30 -4.73 1.15
CA ALA A 46 1.23 -3.74 1.29
C ALA A 46 1.39 -2.57 0.30
N ALA A 47 2.62 -2.12 0.05
CA ALA A 47 2.89 -1.16 -1.02
C ALA A 47 2.54 -1.73 -2.40
N MET A 48 2.86 -3.00 -2.64
CA MET A 48 2.53 -3.69 -3.88
C MET A 48 1.03 -3.87 -4.06
N SER A 49 0.25 -4.13 -3.00
CA SER A 49 -1.21 -4.30 -3.12
C SER A 49 -1.90 -3.03 -3.64
N ILE A 50 -1.39 -1.84 -3.29
CA ILE A 50 -1.87 -0.56 -3.83
C ILE A 50 -1.29 -0.28 -5.22
N ALA A 51 0.00 -0.56 -5.44
CA ALA A 51 0.67 -0.24 -6.70
C ALA A 51 0.23 -1.14 -7.87
N CYS A 52 -0.14 -2.38 -7.57
CA CYS A 52 -0.42 -3.41 -8.54
C CYS A 52 -1.90 -3.37 -8.97
N SER A 53 -2.15 -3.10 -10.25
CA SER A 53 -3.52 -3.10 -10.81
C SER A 53 -3.96 -4.44 -11.41
N VAL A 54 -3.19 -5.51 -11.18
CA VAL A 54 -3.50 -6.85 -11.69
C VAL A 54 -3.99 -7.78 -10.59
N ALA A 55 -4.83 -8.74 -10.94
CA ALA A 55 -5.37 -9.72 -10.00
C ALA A 55 -4.22 -10.55 -9.38
N GLY A 56 -4.19 -10.61 -8.05
CA GLY A 56 -3.14 -11.29 -7.27
C GLY A 56 -2.06 -10.35 -6.69
N GLY A 57 -2.13 -9.04 -6.93
CA GLY A 57 -1.23 -8.06 -6.30
C GLY A 57 -1.39 -7.92 -4.79
N ASP A 58 -2.55 -8.28 -4.24
CA ASP A 58 -2.85 -8.23 -2.80
C ASP A 58 -2.56 -9.56 -2.10
N VAL A 59 -1.27 -9.90 -2.00
CA VAL A 59 -0.80 -11.15 -1.38
C VAL A 59 -1.08 -11.23 0.12
N VAL A 60 -1.32 -10.09 0.77
CA VAL A 60 -1.60 -9.96 2.21
C VAL A 60 -3.10 -9.74 2.52
N ASN A 61 -3.97 -9.79 1.50
CA ASN A 61 -5.43 -9.67 1.63
C ASN A 61 -5.87 -8.39 2.37
N LEU A 62 -5.22 -7.27 2.07
CA LEU A 62 -5.57 -5.95 2.60
C LEU A 62 -6.84 -5.38 1.96
N LYS A 63 -7.23 -5.87 0.77
CA LYS A 63 -8.41 -5.43 0.01
C LYS A 63 -8.40 -3.92 -0.25
N PRO A 64 -7.36 -3.39 -0.92
CA PRO A 64 -7.30 -1.98 -1.26
C PRO A 64 -8.51 -1.59 -2.12
N GLN A 65 -9.09 -0.42 -1.86
CA GLN A 65 -10.29 0.03 -2.61
C GLN A 65 -9.91 0.53 -4.01
N HIS A 66 -8.72 1.10 -4.15
CA HIS A 66 -8.21 1.69 -5.38
C HIS A 66 -6.72 1.41 -5.54
N THR A 67 -6.24 1.47 -6.78
CA THR A 67 -4.81 1.37 -7.11
C THR A 67 -4.20 2.76 -7.25
N GLY A 68 -2.90 2.88 -7.01
CA GLY A 68 -2.24 4.19 -7.01
C GLY A 68 -0.71 4.11 -7.09
N ARG A 69 -0.07 5.28 -7.17
CA ARG A 69 1.39 5.36 -7.12
C ARG A 69 1.85 5.22 -5.67
N VAL A 70 2.83 4.35 -5.45
CA VAL A 70 3.45 4.15 -4.13
C VAL A 70 4.94 4.41 -4.23
N VAL A 71 5.51 5.02 -3.20
CA VAL A 71 6.95 5.19 -3.02
C VAL A 71 7.35 4.47 -1.75
N TYR A 72 8.22 3.48 -1.87
CA TYR A 72 8.82 2.78 -0.73
C TYR A 72 10.24 3.29 -0.49
N LEU A 73 10.48 3.90 0.68
CA LEU A 73 11.78 4.43 1.09
C LEU A 73 12.41 3.46 2.11
N ALA A 74 13.41 2.69 1.68
CA ALA A 74 14.14 1.78 2.57
C ALA A 74 15.35 2.48 3.19
N GLY A 75 15.33 2.65 4.52
CA GLY A 75 16.44 3.22 5.28
C GLY A 75 17.37 2.21 5.95
N GLU A 76 16.97 0.93 6.02
CA GLU A 76 17.71 -0.11 6.76
C GLU A 76 18.37 -1.14 5.84
N ASP A 77 17.66 -1.60 4.82
CA ASP A 77 18.10 -2.68 3.93
C ASP A 77 18.92 -2.14 2.75
N PRO A 78 20.06 -2.77 2.40
CA PRO A 78 20.81 -2.41 1.19
C PRO A 78 20.10 -2.89 -0.08
N GLU A 79 20.43 -2.29 -1.23
CA GLU A 79 19.81 -2.57 -2.53
C GLU A 79 19.71 -4.07 -2.88
N PRO A 80 20.75 -4.92 -2.70
CA PRO A 80 20.65 -6.34 -3.02
C PRO A 80 19.60 -7.09 -2.19
N ALA A 81 19.35 -6.66 -0.95
CA ALA A 81 18.30 -7.25 -0.12
C ALA A 81 16.91 -6.87 -0.64
N LEU A 82 16.72 -5.61 -1.04
CA LEU A 82 15.46 -5.14 -1.64
C LEU A 82 15.14 -5.87 -2.95
N ILE A 83 16.14 -6.02 -3.84
CA ILE A 83 15.96 -6.76 -5.11
C ILE A 83 15.50 -8.19 -4.84
N ARG A 84 16.12 -8.89 -3.87
CA ARG A 84 15.70 -10.25 -3.50
C ARG A 84 14.28 -10.33 -2.98
N ARG A 85 13.86 -9.37 -2.14
CA ARG A 85 12.49 -9.30 -1.61
C ARG A 85 11.47 -9.08 -2.74
N VAL A 86 11.72 -8.10 -3.61
CA VAL A 86 10.85 -7.81 -4.76
C VAL A 86 10.77 -9.02 -5.70
N HIS A 87 11.90 -9.67 -5.98
CA HIS A 87 11.92 -10.88 -6.79
C HIS A 87 11.08 -12.01 -6.18
N ALA A 88 11.22 -12.25 -4.88
CA ALA A 88 10.43 -13.27 -4.18
C ALA A 88 8.93 -12.97 -4.23
N ILE A 89 8.51 -11.73 -3.96
CA ILE A 89 7.09 -11.34 -4.07
C ILE A 89 6.60 -11.50 -5.51
N GLY A 90 7.43 -11.16 -6.51
CA GLY A 90 7.13 -11.33 -7.92
C GLY A 90 6.80 -12.77 -8.33
N GLN A 91 7.33 -13.77 -7.64
CA GLN A 91 7.00 -15.19 -7.90
C GLN A 91 5.55 -15.55 -7.53
N HIS A 92 4.91 -14.74 -6.68
CA HIS A 92 3.51 -14.92 -6.26
C HIS A 92 2.52 -14.14 -7.14
N LEU A 93 2.99 -13.25 -8.00
CA LEU A 93 2.16 -12.56 -8.97
C LEU A 93 1.85 -13.52 -10.14
N ASN A 94 0.58 -13.63 -10.54
CA ASN A 94 0.18 -14.52 -11.64
C ASN A 94 1.03 -14.27 -12.90
N GLN A 95 1.57 -15.34 -13.49
CA GLN A 95 2.55 -15.32 -14.59
C GLN A 95 2.04 -14.71 -15.93
N GLY A 96 0.85 -14.11 -15.96
CA GLY A 96 0.19 -13.61 -17.16
C GLY A 96 0.20 -12.09 -17.36
N SER A 97 0.90 -11.30 -16.54
CA SER A 97 0.83 -9.82 -16.63
C SER A 97 2.15 -9.11 -16.35
N PRO A 98 3.10 -9.08 -17.31
CA PRO A 98 4.42 -8.49 -17.10
C PRO A 98 4.49 -6.94 -17.05
N GLN A 99 3.39 -6.19 -17.05
CA GLN A 99 3.42 -4.84 -17.63
C GLN A 99 3.22 -3.57 -16.76
N LYS A 100 3.04 -3.59 -15.43
CA LYS A 100 2.88 -2.32 -14.68
C LYS A 100 3.48 -2.31 -13.27
N THR A 101 4.79 -2.46 -13.17
CA THR A 101 5.51 -2.25 -11.89
C THR A 101 6.68 -1.28 -12.13
N GLU A 102 6.37 -0.10 -12.67
CA GLU A 102 7.39 0.75 -13.31
C GLU A 102 8.36 1.49 -12.38
N LYS A 103 8.23 1.36 -11.04
CA LYS A 103 9.22 1.67 -9.99
C LYS A 103 8.50 1.79 -8.64
N ILE A 104 8.59 0.77 -7.80
CA ILE A 104 8.06 0.81 -6.41
C ILE A 104 9.12 1.28 -5.41
N VAL A 105 10.40 1.06 -5.72
CA VAL A 105 11.52 1.32 -4.81
C VAL A 105 12.34 2.50 -5.34
N ARG A 106 12.54 3.51 -4.50
CA ARG A 106 13.53 4.58 -4.69
C ARG A 106 14.43 4.67 -3.48
#